data_AF-A0A5C5XXF8-F1
#
_entry.id   AF-A0A5C5XXF8-F1
#
_cell.length_a   1.000
_cell.length_b   1.000
_cell.length_c   1.000
_cell.angle_alpha   90.00
_cell.angle_beta   90.00
_cell.angle_gamma   90.00
#
_symmetry.space_group_name_H-M   'P 1'
#
loop_
_entity.id
_entity.type
_entity.pdbx_description
1 polymer ?
#
loop_
_entity_poly.entity_id
_entity_poly.type
_entity_poly.pdbx_seq_one_letter_code
_entity_poly.pdbx_strand_id
1 'polypeptide(L)'
;MTWTTTEFENYVEQELVDSFPAEEARQLYSGYVDARPKVLQEIERIAQTEPNLTDHGPRHIADVMRKVFSIIGSDKSDHGLEARDLYILLQSILFHDVGNLHGRRRHNEQIGNMFISARGNGDELRRERDLVVRTARAHSGKSSAGNENTLIELDDQAHSPFGPIKQRSIAAILRLGDELAEGPQRTTRYYREFIGYTEDAQIFHEYSRCTSTMADRAAGRICLTYDIDIEDFLTDEEFDKARRPCRLTPDELRRAELREAVKNRAA
;
A
#
# COMPACT_ATOMS: atom_id res chain seq x y z
N MET A 1 -21.21 -3.41 2.07
CA MET A 1 -20.81 -3.16 0.66
C MET A 1 -20.69 -4.50 -0.06
N THR A 2 -20.96 -4.57 -1.36
CA THR A 2 -20.69 -5.78 -2.17
C THR A 2 -19.29 -5.68 -2.76
N TRP A 3 -18.40 -6.63 -2.44
CA TRP A 3 -17.06 -6.67 -3.01
C TRP A 3 -17.13 -6.91 -4.53
N THR A 4 -16.33 -6.16 -5.29
CA THR A 4 -16.16 -6.37 -6.72
C THR A 4 -14.75 -6.92 -6.93
N THR A 5 -14.64 -8.08 -7.57
CA THR A 5 -13.34 -8.69 -7.89
C THR A 5 -12.49 -7.72 -8.69
N THR A 6 -11.25 -7.51 -8.25
CA THR A 6 -10.25 -6.65 -8.85
C THR A 6 -9.55 -7.32 -10.03
N GLU A 7 -8.88 -6.52 -10.88
CA GLU A 7 -8.06 -7.04 -11.98
C GLU A 7 -6.92 -7.94 -11.46
N PHE A 8 -6.31 -7.58 -10.33
CA PHE A 8 -5.27 -8.41 -9.71
C PHE A 8 -5.81 -9.79 -9.32
N GLU A 9 -6.99 -9.84 -8.69
CA GLU A 9 -7.62 -11.12 -8.32
C GLU A 9 -7.92 -12.01 -9.53
N ASN A 10 -8.44 -11.42 -10.62
CA ASN A 10 -8.68 -12.16 -11.86
C ASN A 10 -7.37 -12.67 -12.46
N TYR A 11 -6.31 -11.85 -12.43
CA TYR A 11 -4.99 -12.25 -12.92
C TYR A 11 -4.41 -13.42 -12.11
N VAL A 12 -4.51 -13.37 -10.78
CA VAL A 12 -4.05 -14.48 -9.92
C VAL A 12 -4.86 -15.75 -10.16
N GLU A 13 -6.18 -15.66 -10.31
CA GLU A 13 -7.02 -16.83 -10.63
C GLU A 13 -6.59 -17.49 -11.93
N GLN A 14 -6.39 -16.70 -12.98
CA GLN A 14 -5.96 -17.18 -14.29
C GLN A 14 -4.57 -17.84 -14.22
N GLU A 15 -3.59 -17.20 -13.56
CA GLU A 15 -2.25 -17.76 -13.38
C GLU A 15 -2.26 -19.09 -12.60
N LEU A 16 -3.14 -19.22 -11.61
CA LEU A 16 -3.33 -20.48 -10.88
C LEU A 16 -3.90 -21.58 -11.78
N VAL A 17 -4.93 -21.27 -12.56
CA VAL A 17 -5.53 -22.21 -13.52
C VAL A 17 -4.52 -22.68 -14.57
N ASP A 18 -3.66 -21.78 -15.04
CA ASP A 18 -2.66 -22.10 -16.06
C ASP A 18 -1.45 -22.88 -15.51
N SER A 19 -1.17 -22.75 -14.21
CA SER A 19 0.04 -23.32 -13.59
C SER A 19 -0.18 -24.59 -12.78
N PHE A 20 -1.41 -24.89 -12.35
CA PHE A 20 -1.72 -26.01 -11.46
C PHE A 20 -2.80 -26.93 -12.04
N PRO A 21 -2.87 -28.21 -11.61
CA PRO A 21 -4.02 -29.06 -11.88
C PRO A 21 -5.33 -28.38 -11.47
N ALA A 22 -6.39 -28.55 -12.27
CA ALA A 22 -7.64 -27.80 -12.11
C ALA A 22 -8.24 -27.87 -10.69
N GLU A 23 -8.15 -29.02 -10.02
CA GLU A 23 -8.65 -29.17 -8.65
C GLU A 23 -7.79 -28.42 -7.63
N GLU A 24 -6.47 -28.42 -7.79
CA GLU A 24 -5.54 -27.69 -6.92
C GLU A 24 -5.68 -26.17 -7.11
N ALA A 25 -5.74 -25.69 -8.36
CA ALA A 25 -6.00 -24.29 -8.69
C ALA A 25 -7.31 -23.81 -8.05
N ARG A 26 -8.38 -24.61 -8.19
CA ARG A 26 -9.68 -24.32 -7.60
C ARG A 26 -9.60 -24.24 -6.08
N GLN A 27 -8.95 -25.19 -5.41
CA GLN A 27 -8.84 -25.22 -3.95
C GLN A 27 -8.07 -24.02 -3.41
N LEU A 28 -6.97 -23.63 -4.06
CA LEU A 28 -6.20 -22.46 -3.67
C LEU A 28 -7.03 -21.18 -3.77
N TYR A 29 -7.64 -20.95 -4.94
CA TYR A 29 -8.40 -19.73 -5.17
C TYR A 29 -9.70 -19.69 -4.33
N SER A 30 -10.41 -20.81 -4.18
CA SER A 30 -11.61 -20.89 -3.34
C SER A 30 -11.28 -20.57 -1.88
N GLY A 31 -10.13 -21.04 -1.38
CA GLY A 31 -9.71 -20.71 -0.03
C GLY A 31 -9.44 -19.21 0.16
N TYR A 32 -9.01 -18.48 -0.87
CA TYR A 32 -8.94 -17.01 -0.82
C TYR A 32 -10.35 -16.40 -0.82
N VAL A 33 -11.21 -16.83 -1.76
CA VAL A 33 -12.58 -16.35 -1.91
C VAL A 33 -13.40 -16.55 -0.62
N ASP A 34 -13.21 -17.66 0.09
CA ASP A 34 -13.89 -17.97 1.35
C ASP A 34 -13.38 -17.14 2.53
N ALA A 35 -12.08 -16.82 2.54
CA ALA A 35 -11.47 -16.00 3.59
C ALA A 35 -11.82 -14.52 3.45
N ARG A 36 -11.86 -14.01 2.20
CA ARG A 36 -12.08 -12.60 1.88
C ARG A 36 -13.29 -11.98 2.60
N PRO A 37 -14.53 -12.49 2.50
CA PRO A 37 -15.67 -11.84 3.16
C PRO A 37 -15.54 -11.83 4.69
N LYS A 38 -14.94 -12.87 5.29
CA LYS A 38 -14.72 -12.94 6.75
C LYS A 38 -13.74 -11.87 7.20
N VAL A 39 -12.64 -11.70 6.46
CA VAL A 39 -11.61 -10.70 6.77
C VAL A 39 -12.14 -9.29 6.56
N LEU A 40 -12.79 -9.02 5.42
CA LEU A 40 -13.30 -7.69 5.10
C LEU A 40 -14.37 -7.22 6.10
N GLN A 41 -15.22 -8.13 6.57
CA GLN A 41 -16.20 -7.84 7.61
C GLN A 41 -15.54 -7.37 8.92
N GLU A 42 -14.44 -8.03 9.31
CA GLU A 42 -13.75 -7.68 10.54
C GLU A 42 -12.92 -6.41 10.39
N ILE A 43 -12.21 -6.22 9.28
CA ILE A 43 -11.39 -5.05 8.98
C ILE A 43 -12.18 -3.72 9.10
N GLU A 44 -13.46 -3.69 8.73
CA GLU A 44 -14.32 -2.51 8.91
C GLU A 44 -14.39 -2.03 10.37
N ARG A 45 -14.12 -2.92 11.34
CA ARG A 45 -14.12 -2.60 12.78
C ARG A 45 -12.82 -1.95 13.26
N ILE A 46 -11.78 -1.86 12.44
CA ILE A 46 -10.53 -1.16 12.82
C ILE A 46 -10.83 0.27 13.27
N ALA A 47 -11.73 0.98 12.57
CA ALA A 47 -12.13 2.35 12.93
C ALA A 47 -12.82 2.46 14.30
N GLN A 48 -13.30 1.35 14.89
CA GLN A 48 -13.86 1.34 16.25
C GLN A 48 -12.76 1.22 17.31
N THR A 49 -11.72 0.42 17.04
CA THR A 49 -10.58 0.25 17.94
C THR A 49 -9.59 1.42 17.86
N GLU A 50 -9.38 1.91 16.64
CA GLU A 50 -8.36 2.89 16.28
C GLU A 50 -9.00 4.03 15.45
N PRO A 51 -9.90 4.84 16.04
CA PRO A 51 -10.72 5.83 15.32
C PRO A 51 -9.92 6.99 14.70
N ASN A 52 -8.67 7.17 15.11
CA ASN A 52 -7.78 8.21 14.61
C ASN A 52 -6.88 7.73 13.47
N LEU A 53 -7.07 6.51 12.99
CA LEU A 53 -6.37 6.03 11.82
C LEU A 53 -7.09 6.43 10.54
N THR A 54 -6.28 6.60 9.50
CA THR A 54 -6.75 6.57 8.12
C THR A 54 -7.50 5.27 7.83
N ASP A 55 -8.30 5.23 6.77
CA ASP A 55 -9.13 4.07 6.43
C ASP A 55 -8.25 2.87 6.04
N HIS A 56 -8.33 1.79 6.82
CA HIS A 56 -7.72 0.48 6.51
C HIS A 56 -8.80 -0.51 6.03
N GLY A 57 -10.01 -0.02 5.71
CA GLY A 57 -11.18 -0.79 5.32
C GLY A 57 -11.07 -1.50 3.96
N PRO A 58 -12.15 -2.16 3.50
CA PRO A 58 -12.18 -2.88 2.23
C PRO A 58 -11.73 -2.05 1.02
N ARG A 59 -12.04 -0.75 1.00
CA ARG A 59 -11.61 0.14 -0.09
C ARG A 59 -10.10 0.26 -0.17
N HIS A 60 -9.41 0.33 0.98
CA HIS A 60 -7.97 0.36 1.03
C HIS A 60 -7.36 -0.94 0.50
N ILE A 61 -7.88 -2.11 0.92
CA ILE A 61 -7.42 -3.41 0.40
C ILE A 61 -7.55 -3.49 -1.13
N ALA A 62 -8.68 -3.05 -1.69
CA ALA A 62 -8.88 -3.02 -3.15
C ALA A 62 -7.90 -2.07 -3.85
N ASP A 63 -7.56 -0.94 -3.21
CA ASP A 63 -6.58 0.01 -3.71
C ASP A 63 -5.16 -0.55 -3.67
N VAL A 64 -4.76 -1.25 -2.60
CA VAL A 64 -3.47 -1.97 -2.55
C VAL A 64 -3.37 -2.98 -3.69
N MET A 65 -4.42 -3.76 -3.95
CA MET A 65 -4.45 -4.70 -5.09
C MET A 65 -4.26 -4.00 -6.43
N ARG A 66 -4.93 -2.85 -6.63
CA ARG A 66 -4.78 -2.05 -7.85
C ARG A 66 -3.37 -1.50 -8.01
N LYS A 67 -2.76 -1.00 -6.92
CA LYS A 67 -1.40 -0.45 -6.93
C LYS A 67 -0.37 -1.55 -7.17
N VAL A 68 -0.50 -2.69 -6.50
CA VAL A 68 0.31 -3.88 -6.77
C VAL A 68 0.23 -4.26 -8.24
N PHE A 69 -0.97 -4.34 -8.82
CA PHE A 69 -1.11 -4.67 -10.24
C PHE A 69 -0.49 -3.63 -11.16
N SER A 70 -0.60 -2.33 -10.83
CA SER A 70 0.08 -1.27 -11.61
C SER A 70 1.61 -1.35 -11.57
N ILE A 71 2.18 -1.91 -10.49
CA ILE A 71 3.63 -2.15 -10.36
C ILE A 71 4.03 -3.37 -11.20
N ILE A 72 3.36 -4.50 -10.98
CA ILE A 72 3.79 -5.79 -11.55
C ILE A 72 3.26 -6.07 -12.96
N GLY A 73 2.22 -5.37 -13.41
CA GLY A 73 1.58 -5.61 -14.71
C GLY A 73 1.05 -7.03 -14.89
N SER A 74 0.64 -7.35 -16.12
CA SER A 74 0.19 -8.70 -16.51
C SER A 74 1.26 -9.51 -17.25
N ASP A 75 2.42 -8.92 -17.56
CA ASP A 75 3.50 -9.62 -18.24
C ASP A 75 4.41 -10.32 -17.23
N LYS A 76 4.26 -11.65 -17.15
CA LYS A 76 5.07 -12.53 -16.30
C LYS A 76 6.57 -12.42 -16.55
N SER A 77 6.99 -12.13 -17.78
CA SER A 77 8.42 -12.02 -18.12
C SER A 77 9.09 -10.81 -17.46
N ASP A 78 8.32 -9.75 -17.21
CA ASP A 78 8.81 -8.53 -16.59
C ASP A 78 8.92 -8.64 -15.06
N HIS A 79 7.90 -9.22 -14.41
CA HIS A 79 7.86 -9.29 -12.94
C HIS A 79 8.45 -10.59 -12.37
N GLY A 80 8.54 -11.64 -13.18
CA GLY A 80 9.15 -12.92 -12.83
C GLY A 80 8.50 -13.65 -11.65
N LEU A 81 7.25 -13.34 -11.29
CA LEU A 81 6.54 -14.03 -10.21
C LEU A 81 5.80 -15.23 -10.79
N GLU A 82 5.82 -16.35 -10.08
CA GLU A 82 5.05 -17.54 -10.42
C GLU A 82 3.65 -17.49 -9.80
N ALA A 83 2.72 -18.32 -10.27
CA ALA A 83 1.35 -18.36 -9.75
C ALA A 83 1.26 -18.53 -8.22
N ARG A 84 2.17 -19.33 -7.64
CA ARG A 84 2.32 -19.49 -6.18
C ARG A 84 2.80 -18.22 -5.47
N ASP A 85 3.66 -17.42 -6.09
CA ASP A 85 4.11 -16.15 -5.55
C ASP A 85 2.95 -15.15 -5.53
N LEU A 86 2.20 -15.10 -6.63
CA LEU A 86 1.00 -14.26 -6.77
C LEU A 86 -0.10 -14.65 -5.79
N TYR A 87 -0.31 -15.94 -5.55
CA TYR A 87 -1.24 -16.43 -4.55
C TYR A 87 -0.87 -15.98 -3.13
N ILE A 88 0.40 -16.14 -2.74
CA ILE A 88 0.87 -15.69 -1.42
C ILE A 88 0.83 -14.16 -1.31
N LEU A 89 1.11 -13.42 -2.38
CA LEU A 89 0.94 -11.97 -2.43
C LEU A 89 -0.52 -11.58 -2.19
N LEU A 90 -1.46 -12.21 -2.90
CA LEU A 90 -2.89 -11.94 -2.78
C LEU A 90 -3.41 -12.18 -1.34
N GLN A 91 -3.02 -13.31 -0.73
CA GLN A 91 -3.34 -13.57 0.67
C GLN A 91 -2.69 -12.54 1.59
N SER A 92 -1.41 -12.22 1.38
CA SER A 92 -0.71 -11.27 2.24
C SER A 92 -1.33 -9.88 2.20
N ILE A 93 -1.79 -9.40 1.04
CA ILE A 93 -2.54 -8.14 0.91
C ILE A 93 -3.83 -8.21 1.73
N LEU A 94 -4.62 -9.27 1.60
CA LEU A 94 -5.89 -9.41 2.33
C LEU A 94 -5.70 -9.32 3.85
N PHE A 95 -4.60 -9.86 4.37
CA PHE A 95 -4.36 -9.99 5.81
C PHE A 95 -3.43 -8.93 6.41
N HIS A 96 -2.79 -8.05 5.63
CA HIS A 96 -1.68 -7.23 6.15
C HIS A 96 -2.05 -6.31 7.33
N ASP A 97 -3.24 -5.72 7.28
CA ASP A 97 -3.70 -4.74 8.26
C ASP A 97 -4.59 -5.28 9.37
N VAL A 98 -5.00 -6.55 9.31
CA VAL A 98 -5.98 -7.13 10.25
C VAL A 98 -5.54 -7.04 11.71
N GLY A 99 -4.24 -6.90 11.93
CA GLY A 99 -3.66 -6.67 13.24
C GLY A 99 -4.16 -5.42 13.96
N ASN A 100 -4.56 -4.38 13.21
CA ASN A 100 -5.02 -3.11 13.76
C ASN A 100 -6.35 -3.28 14.54
N LEU A 101 -7.05 -4.41 14.38
CA LEU A 101 -8.20 -4.77 15.21
C LEU A 101 -7.86 -4.88 16.71
N HIS A 102 -6.60 -5.16 17.02
CA HIS A 102 -6.09 -5.26 18.39
C HIS A 102 -5.31 -4.00 18.82
N GLY A 103 -5.39 -2.94 18.01
CA GLY A 103 -4.66 -1.69 18.18
C GLY A 103 -3.35 -1.63 17.41
N ARG A 104 -2.83 -0.41 17.22
CA ARG A 104 -1.71 -0.09 16.32
C ARG A 104 -0.37 -0.67 16.77
N ARG A 105 -0.15 -0.77 18.10
CA ARG A 105 1.11 -1.24 18.67
C ARG A 105 1.27 -2.74 18.45
N ARG A 106 2.28 -3.13 17.67
CA ARG A 106 2.57 -4.54 17.30
C ARG A 106 1.41 -5.20 16.54
N HIS A 107 0.64 -4.41 15.79
CA HIS A 107 -0.48 -4.90 14.98
C HIS A 107 -0.03 -6.00 14.02
N ASN A 108 1.12 -5.79 13.36
CA ASN A 108 1.71 -6.76 12.44
C ASN A 108 1.85 -8.16 13.07
N GLU A 109 2.00 -8.27 14.39
CA GLU A 109 2.14 -9.56 15.07
C GLU A 109 0.85 -10.37 15.26
N GLN A 110 -0.32 -9.74 15.07
CA GLN A 110 -1.63 -10.34 15.38
C GLN A 110 -2.34 -10.97 14.17
N ILE A 111 -1.67 -10.99 13.01
CA ILE A 111 -2.24 -11.47 11.73
C ILE A 111 -2.67 -12.94 11.80
N GLY A 112 -1.90 -13.77 12.52
CA GLY A 112 -2.12 -15.23 12.56
C GLY A 112 -3.48 -15.66 13.12
N ASN A 113 -4.02 -14.91 14.09
CA ASN A 113 -5.33 -15.21 14.67
C ASN A 113 -6.45 -15.01 13.65
N MET A 114 -6.38 -13.94 12.87
CA MET A 114 -7.35 -13.67 11.82
C MET A 114 -7.23 -14.68 10.68
N PHE A 115 -6.00 -15.07 10.31
CA PHE A 115 -5.81 -16.15 9.34
C PHE A 115 -6.50 -17.44 9.79
N ILE A 116 -6.26 -17.86 11.05
CA ILE A 116 -6.88 -19.07 11.61
C ILE A 116 -8.41 -18.97 11.63
N SER A 117 -8.96 -17.82 11.99
CA SER A 117 -10.41 -17.60 11.99
C SER A 117 -11.01 -17.69 10.59
N ALA A 118 -10.35 -17.11 9.58
CA ALA A 118 -10.86 -17.04 8.22
C ALA A 118 -10.66 -18.35 7.42
N ARG A 119 -9.50 -19.00 7.59
CA ARG A 119 -9.03 -20.16 6.81
C ARG A 119 -9.05 -21.49 7.57
N GLY A 120 -9.04 -21.47 8.90
CA GLY A 120 -8.90 -22.65 9.74
C GLY A 120 -7.49 -22.87 10.29
N ASN A 121 -7.33 -23.88 11.15
CA ASN A 121 -6.08 -24.22 11.84
C ASN A 121 -5.56 -25.64 11.52
N GLY A 122 -5.95 -26.21 10.38
CA GLY A 122 -5.48 -27.53 9.98
C GLY A 122 -3.97 -27.55 9.70
N ASP A 123 -3.35 -28.71 9.88
CA ASP A 123 -1.90 -28.89 9.70
C ASP A 123 -1.46 -28.61 8.26
N GLU A 124 -2.34 -28.87 7.29
CA GLU A 124 -2.14 -28.58 5.87
C GLU A 124 -1.99 -27.08 5.57
N LEU A 125 -2.64 -26.23 6.36
CA LEU A 125 -2.58 -24.77 6.23
C LEU A 125 -1.43 -24.15 7.01
N ARG A 126 -0.77 -24.90 7.90
CA ARG A 126 0.24 -24.37 8.82
C ARG A 126 1.35 -23.64 8.07
N ARG A 127 1.91 -24.26 7.02
CA ARG A 127 3.00 -23.66 6.24
C ARG A 127 2.55 -22.44 5.44
N GLU A 128 1.36 -22.50 4.84
CA GLU A 128 0.76 -21.36 4.14
C GLU A 128 0.57 -20.17 5.11
N ARG A 129 -0.04 -20.43 6.28
CA ARG A 129 -0.22 -19.43 7.34
C ARG A 129 1.11 -18.80 7.73
N ASP A 130 2.14 -19.61 8.00
CA ASP A 130 3.43 -19.10 8.45
C ASP A 130 4.08 -18.21 7.36
N LEU A 131 3.91 -18.55 6.08
CA LEU A 131 4.36 -17.73 4.95
C LEU A 131 3.58 -16.42 4.81
N VAL A 132 2.25 -16.48 4.83
CA VAL A 132 1.38 -15.29 4.74
C VAL A 132 1.65 -14.35 5.91
N VAL A 133 1.70 -14.87 7.14
CA VAL A 133 1.96 -14.08 8.34
C VAL A 133 3.34 -13.43 8.29
N ARG A 134 4.40 -14.16 7.91
CA ARG A 134 5.75 -13.57 7.80
C ARG A 134 5.82 -12.49 6.72
N THR A 135 5.23 -12.75 5.56
CA THR A 135 5.23 -11.82 4.41
C THR A 135 4.46 -10.56 4.74
N ALA A 136 3.22 -10.72 5.22
CA ALA A 136 2.38 -9.62 5.65
C ALA A 136 3.03 -8.84 6.79
N ARG A 137 3.65 -9.49 7.78
CA ARG A 137 4.35 -8.80 8.89
C ARG A 137 5.45 -7.85 8.45
N ALA A 138 6.11 -8.16 7.35
CA ALA A 138 7.25 -7.38 6.89
C ALA A 138 6.86 -6.08 6.18
N HIS A 139 5.57 -5.83 5.90
CA HIS A 139 5.14 -4.55 5.32
C HIS A 139 5.44 -3.36 6.25
N SER A 140 5.41 -3.58 7.58
CA SER A 140 5.61 -2.54 8.59
C SER A 140 6.38 -3.04 9.82
N GLY A 141 6.71 -2.12 10.73
CA GLY A 141 7.37 -2.41 12.00
C GLY A 141 8.89 -2.38 11.94
N LYS A 142 9.54 -3.15 12.81
CA LYS A 142 11.00 -3.20 12.98
C LYS A 142 11.51 -4.63 12.88
N SER A 143 12.68 -4.80 12.30
CA SER A 143 13.44 -6.05 12.33
C SER A 143 13.86 -6.39 13.76
N SER A 144 14.30 -7.62 13.97
CA SER A 144 14.95 -8.13 15.18
C SER A 144 16.17 -7.30 15.61
N ALA A 145 16.85 -6.64 14.66
CA ALA A 145 17.93 -5.69 14.94
C ALA A 145 17.42 -4.28 15.33
N GLY A 146 16.10 -4.05 15.36
CA GLY A 146 15.46 -2.80 15.76
C GLY A 146 15.41 -1.71 14.67
N ASN A 147 15.79 -2.03 13.43
CA ASN A 147 15.72 -1.11 12.28
C ASN A 147 14.45 -1.33 11.43
N GLU A 148 14.14 -0.41 10.51
CA GLU A 148 12.92 -0.45 9.69
C GLU A 148 13.01 -1.38 8.47
N ASN A 149 14.17 -2.01 8.25
CA ASN A 149 14.38 -2.97 7.18
C ASN A 149 13.95 -4.38 7.62
N THR A 150 12.64 -4.58 7.73
CA THR A 150 11.99 -5.87 8.03
C THR A 150 12.16 -6.91 6.91
N LEU A 151 12.39 -6.48 5.67
CA LEU A 151 12.53 -7.36 4.50
C LEU A 151 13.78 -8.26 4.58
N ILE A 152 14.81 -7.84 5.33
CA ILE A 152 16.05 -8.61 5.49
C ILE A 152 15.83 -9.96 6.19
N GLU A 153 14.72 -10.10 6.94
CA GLU A 153 14.37 -11.30 7.70
C GLU A 153 13.60 -12.34 6.88
N LEU A 154 13.31 -12.01 5.62
CA LEU A 154 12.62 -12.88 4.69
C LEU A 154 13.60 -13.56 3.74
N ASP A 155 13.24 -14.79 3.39
CA ASP A 155 14.02 -15.62 2.49
C ASP A 155 13.81 -15.16 1.03
N ASP A 156 14.87 -15.18 0.22
CA ASP A 156 14.73 -14.94 -1.22
C ASP A 156 13.99 -16.07 -1.92
N GLN A 157 14.12 -17.30 -1.38
CA GLN A 157 13.50 -18.53 -1.87
C GLN A 157 12.98 -19.33 -0.66
N ALA A 158 11.81 -18.95 -0.14
CA ALA A 158 11.20 -19.67 0.97
C ALA A 158 10.58 -20.99 0.49
N HIS A 159 10.73 -22.05 1.27
CA HIS A 159 10.07 -23.32 0.99
C HIS A 159 8.56 -23.20 1.27
N SER A 160 7.72 -23.56 0.30
CA SER A 160 6.27 -23.63 0.47
C SER A 160 5.70 -24.99 0.05
N PRO A 161 4.47 -25.35 0.47
CA PRO A 161 3.77 -26.54 -0.03
C PRO A 161 3.59 -26.55 -1.55
N PHE A 162 3.61 -25.37 -2.17
CA PHE A 162 3.34 -25.15 -3.60
C PHE A 162 4.64 -25.00 -4.42
N GLY A 163 5.82 -25.21 -3.81
CA GLY A 163 7.14 -24.98 -4.39
C GLY A 163 7.87 -23.74 -3.84
N PRO A 164 9.13 -23.47 -4.23
CA PRO A 164 9.91 -22.35 -3.71
C PRO A 164 9.30 -21.00 -4.10
N ILE A 165 9.11 -20.09 -3.15
CA ILE A 165 8.52 -18.76 -3.39
C ILE A 165 9.50 -17.61 -3.17
N LYS A 166 9.33 -16.51 -3.90
CA LYS A 166 10.13 -15.29 -3.83
C LYS A 166 9.72 -14.39 -2.67
N GLN A 167 9.72 -14.92 -1.44
CA GLN A 167 9.08 -14.30 -0.28
C GLN A 167 9.51 -12.84 -0.02
N ARG A 168 10.81 -12.54 -0.08
CA ARG A 168 11.31 -11.16 0.07
C ARG A 168 10.78 -10.22 -1.03
N SER A 169 10.72 -10.69 -2.28
CA SER A 169 10.20 -9.89 -3.39
C SER A 169 8.69 -9.64 -3.24
N ILE A 170 7.94 -10.67 -2.82
CA ILE A 170 6.51 -10.56 -2.54
C ILE A 170 6.26 -9.49 -1.46
N ALA A 171 6.99 -9.56 -0.35
CA ALA A 171 6.86 -8.57 0.73
C ALA A 171 7.28 -7.16 0.31
N ALA A 172 8.31 -7.03 -0.53
CA ALA A 172 8.71 -5.73 -1.08
C ALA A 172 7.62 -5.11 -1.97
N ILE A 173 6.97 -5.94 -2.81
CA ILE A 173 5.86 -5.51 -3.66
C ILE A 173 4.64 -5.13 -2.82
N LEU A 174 4.29 -5.93 -1.80
CA LEU A 174 3.22 -5.59 -0.86
C LEU A 174 3.50 -4.25 -0.18
N ARG A 175 4.70 -4.07 0.37
CA ARG A 175 5.09 -2.84 1.06
C ARG A 175 5.01 -1.63 0.13
N LEU A 176 5.54 -1.73 -1.09
CA LEU A 176 5.43 -0.64 -2.06
C LEU A 176 3.98 -0.38 -2.48
N GLY A 177 3.20 -1.43 -2.72
CA GLY A 177 1.79 -1.32 -3.11
C GLY A 177 0.93 -0.66 -2.04
N ASP A 178 1.18 -0.98 -0.77
CA ASP A 178 0.55 -0.36 0.40
C ASP A 178 0.88 1.13 0.51
N GLU A 179 2.16 1.50 0.44
CA GLU A 179 2.59 2.90 0.47
C GLU A 179 2.03 3.71 -0.72
N LEU A 180 1.90 3.09 -1.90
CA LEU A 180 1.25 3.73 -3.05
C LEU A 180 -0.28 3.73 -2.95
N ALA A 181 -0.89 2.97 -2.05
CA ALA A 181 -2.34 2.99 -1.82
C ALA A 181 -2.78 4.16 -0.91
N GLU A 182 -1.87 5.10 -0.64
CA GLU A 182 -2.17 6.36 0.01
C GLU A 182 -2.94 7.33 -0.91
N GLY A 183 -3.93 8.04 -0.35
CA GLY A 183 -4.74 9.00 -1.10
C GLY A 183 -6.10 9.31 -0.47
N PRO A 184 -6.97 10.11 -1.12
CA PRO A 184 -8.15 10.70 -0.49
C PRO A 184 -9.16 9.65 -0.01
N GLN A 185 -9.15 8.45 -0.60
CA GLN A 185 -9.94 7.30 -0.17
C GLN A 185 -9.64 6.85 1.27
N ARG A 186 -8.44 7.17 1.79
CA ARG A 186 -7.95 6.85 3.14
C ARG A 186 -8.51 7.79 4.22
N THR A 187 -9.29 8.80 3.85
CA THR A 187 -9.80 9.79 4.80
C THR A 187 -11.23 10.20 4.45
N THR A 188 -11.91 10.87 5.37
CA THR A 188 -13.28 11.34 5.16
C THR A 188 -13.38 12.84 5.39
N ARG A 189 -13.77 13.58 4.35
CA ARG A 189 -14.00 15.04 4.43
C ARG A 189 -14.94 15.42 5.58
N TYR A 190 -16.09 14.75 5.67
CA TYR A 190 -17.07 15.02 6.71
C TYR A 190 -16.50 14.83 8.13
N TYR A 191 -15.76 13.75 8.36
CA TYR A 191 -15.18 13.47 9.67
C TYR A 191 -14.13 14.54 10.02
N ARG A 192 -13.26 14.90 9.07
CA ARG A 192 -12.26 15.97 9.26
C ARG A 192 -12.88 17.32 9.61
N GLU A 193 -13.91 17.74 8.86
CA GLU A 193 -14.50 19.08 8.97
C GLU A 193 -15.46 19.24 10.16
N PHE A 194 -16.16 18.17 10.56
CA PHE A 194 -17.30 18.29 11.49
C PHE A 194 -17.18 17.46 12.77
N ILE A 195 -16.35 16.40 12.78
CA ILE A 195 -16.16 15.54 13.97
C ILE A 195 -14.78 15.79 14.59
N GLY A 196 -13.75 15.82 13.75
CA GLY A 196 -12.35 16.03 14.12
C GLY A 196 -11.64 14.75 14.54
N TYR A 197 -10.36 14.66 14.18
CA TYR A 197 -9.42 13.68 14.72
C TYR A 197 -8.59 14.31 15.85
N THR A 198 -7.90 13.47 16.62
CA THR A 198 -6.89 13.98 17.57
C THR A 198 -5.81 14.79 16.85
N GLU A 199 -5.25 15.79 17.53
CA GLU A 199 -4.29 16.74 16.94
C GLU A 199 -3.09 16.05 16.26
N ASP A 200 -2.56 15.01 16.90
CA ASP A 200 -1.46 14.19 16.37
C ASP A 200 -1.84 13.36 15.14
N ALA A 201 -3.12 13.06 14.96
CA ALA A 201 -3.62 12.28 13.84
C ALA A 201 -3.98 13.12 12.61
N GLN A 202 -4.29 14.41 12.79
CA GLN A 202 -4.73 15.30 11.71
C GLN A 202 -3.76 15.32 10.53
N ILE A 203 -2.45 15.33 10.79
CA ILE A 203 -1.43 15.36 9.74
C ILE A 203 -1.50 14.16 8.80
N PHE A 204 -1.81 12.97 9.31
CA PHE A 204 -1.92 11.77 8.47
C PHE A 204 -3.15 11.86 7.56
N HIS A 205 -4.26 12.37 8.08
CA HIS A 205 -5.48 12.56 7.31
C HIS A 205 -5.37 13.69 6.27
N GLU A 206 -4.62 14.75 6.55
CA GLU A 206 -4.28 15.77 5.56
C GLU A 206 -3.34 15.23 4.49
N TYR A 207 -2.31 14.48 4.89
CA TYR A 207 -1.41 13.81 3.95
C TYR A 207 -2.19 12.88 3.00
N SER A 208 -3.07 12.03 3.53
CA SER A 208 -3.98 11.22 2.71
C SER A 208 -4.82 12.06 1.77
N ARG A 209 -5.40 13.16 2.25
CA ARG A 209 -6.30 14.02 1.46
C ARG A 209 -5.60 14.62 0.24
N CYS A 210 -4.37 15.11 0.40
CA CYS A 210 -3.68 15.82 -0.66
C CYS A 210 -2.84 14.91 -1.56
N THR A 211 -2.58 13.67 -1.15
CA THR A 211 -1.69 12.76 -1.88
C THR A 211 -2.43 12.03 -3.00
N SER A 212 -1.81 11.96 -4.16
CA SER A 212 -2.17 11.04 -5.23
C SER A 212 -0.92 10.39 -5.80
N THR A 213 -0.97 9.09 -6.01
CA THR A 213 0.19 8.31 -6.49
C THR A 213 -0.13 7.60 -7.81
N MET A 214 0.90 7.38 -8.62
CA MET A 214 0.81 6.59 -9.84
C MET A 214 2.13 5.88 -10.11
N ALA A 215 2.07 4.58 -10.44
CA ALA A 215 3.21 3.85 -10.98
C ALA A 215 3.17 3.94 -12.51
N ASP A 216 4.12 4.64 -13.11
CA ASP A 216 4.36 4.64 -14.55
C ASP A 216 5.41 3.57 -14.87
N ARG A 217 4.92 2.34 -15.03
CA ARG A 217 5.76 1.18 -15.33
C ARG A 217 6.52 1.35 -16.64
N ALA A 218 5.89 1.90 -17.68
CA ALA A 218 6.51 2.06 -19.00
C ALA A 218 7.71 3.02 -18.95
N ALA A 219 7.63 4.07 -18.12
CA ALA A 219 8.74 4.98 -17.89
C ALA A 219 9.69 4.56 -16.76
N GLY A 220 9.35 3.50 -16.00
CA GLY A 220 10.10 3.06 -14.81
C GLY A 220 10.09 4.10 -13.68
N ARG A 221 8.95 4.78 -13.47
CA ARG A 221 8.83 5.90 -12.52
C ARG A 221 7.63 5.75 -11.61
N ILE A 222 7.72 6.38 -10.44
CA ILE A 222 6.59 6.60 -9.54
C ILE A 222 6.36 8.11 -9.48
N CYS A 223 5.13 8.52 -9.71
CA CYS A 223 4.69 9.90 -9.59
C CYS A 223 3.94 10.07 -8.27
N LEU A 224 4.38 11.02 -7.46
CA LEU A 224 3.69 11.48 -6.25
C LEU A 224 3.24 12.92 -6.51
N THR A 225 1.94 13.17 -6.36
CA THR A 225 1.34 14.49 -6.52
C THR A 225 0.71 14.90 -5.20
N TYR A 226 0.99 16.13 -4.78
CA TYR A 226 0.40 16.72 -3.58
C TYR A 226 -0.42 17.94 -3.97
N ASP A 227 -1.72 17.91 -3.68
CA ASP A 227 -2.63 19.04 -3.89
C ASP A 227 -2.85 19.78 -2.56
N ILE A 228 -2.00 20.79 -2.35
CA ILE A 228 -1.96 21.56 -1.10
C ILE A 228 -2.51 22.95 -1.39
N ASP A 229 -3.60 23.30 -0.72
CA ASP A 229 -4.08 24.67 -0.70
C ASP A 229 -3.18 25.49 0.22
N ILE A 230 -2.43 26.43 -0.36
CA ILE A 230 -1.50 27.29 0.37
C ILE A 230 -2.20 28.50 1.01
N GLU A 231 -3.45 28.80 0.65
CA GLU A 231 -4.26 29.84 1.31
C GLU A 231 -4.64 29.40 2.74
N ASP A 232 -4.68 28.09 3.00
CA ASP A 232 -4.95 27.53 4.34
C ASP A 232 -3.79 27.70 5.34
N PHE A 233 -2.58 28.03 4.87
CA PHE A 233 -1.35 28.03 5.69
C PHE A 233 -0.60 29.36 5.72
N LEU A 234 -1.00 30.32 4.91
CA LEU A 234 -0.32 31.60 4.79
C LEU A 234 -1.27 32.71 5.23
N THR A 235 -0.78 33.62 6.06
CA THR A 235 -1.42 34.93 6.14
C THR A 235 -1.41 35.59 4.76
N ASP A 236 -2.36 36.49 4.46
CA ASP A 236 -2.41 37.21 3.18
C ASP A 236 -1.03 37.80 2.78
N GLU A 237 -0.23 38.24 3.77
CA GLU A 237 1.10 38.80 3.58
C GLU A 237 2.17 37.76 3.20
N GLU A 238 2.08 36.54 3.74
CA GLU A 238 2.97 35.42 3.42
C GLU A 238 2.62 34.80 2.06
N PHE A 239 1.33 34.75 1.74
CA PHE A 239 0.82 34.32 0.44
C PHE A 239 1.30 35.24 -0.69
N ASP A 240 1.21 36.56 -0.49
CA ASP A 240 1.71 37.55 -1.44
C ASP A 240 3.24 37.50 -1.63
N LYS A 241 4.00 37.13 -0.59
CA LYS A 241 5.45 36.91 -0.70
C LYS A 241 5.79 35.64 -1.48
N ALA A 242 5.07 34.53 -1.24
CA ALA A 242 5.26 33.27 -1.95
C ALA A 242 4.90 33.34 -3.45
N ARG A 243 4.01 34.26 -3.84
CA ARG A 243 3.62 34.51 -5.25
C ARG A 243 4.67 35.28 -6.08
N ARG A 244 5.57 36.03 -5.45
CA ARG A 244 6.57 36.87 -6.15
C ARG A 244 7.52 36.09 -7.08
N PRO A 245 8.05 34.90 -6.74
CA PRO A 245 8.87 34.13 -7.67
C PRO A 245 8.09 33.56 -8.87
N CYS A 246 6.77 33.39 -8.78
CA CYS A 246 5.93 32.86 -9.86
C CYS A 246 5.37 33.94 -10.82
N ARG A 247 5.72 35.22 -10.61
CA ARG A 247 5.33 36.34 -11.48
C ARG A 247 6.53 37.15 -11.97
N LEU A 248 7.62 36.51 -12.39
CA LEU A 248 8.53 37.21 -13.27
C LEU A 248 7.88 37.24 -14.66
N THR A 249 7.53 38.44 -15.12
CA THR A 249 7.23 38.63 -16.53
C THR A 249 8.46 38.21 -17.36
N PRO A 250 8.30 37.81 -18.64
CA PRO A 250 9.43 37.47 -19.50
C PRO A 250 10.52 38.56 -19.58
N ASP A 251 10.17 39.82 -19.31
CA ASP A 251 11.10 40.94 -19.27
C ASP A 251 11.86 41.05 -17.94
N GLU A 252 11.26 40.64 -16.83
CA GLU A 252 11.91 40.60 -15.51
C GLU A 252 12.85 39.40 -15.41
N LEU A 253 12.51 38.26 -16.01
CA LEU A 253 13.43 37.12 -16.20
C LEU A 253 14.66 37.54 -16.99
N ARG A 254 14.46 38.22 -18.14
CA ARG A 254 15.57 38.74 -18.95
C ARG A 254 16.46 39.72 -18.19
N ARG A 255 15.88 40.60 -17.36
CA ARG A 255 16.66 41.53 -16.52
C ARG A 255 17.43 40.83 -15.41
N ALA A 256 16.88 39.78 -14.82
CA ALA A 256 17.57 38.97 -13.81
C ALA A 256 18.75 38.20 -14.43
N GLU A 257 18.55 37.58 -15.60
CA GLU A 257 19.60 36.90 -16.37
C GLU A 257 20.71 37.86 -16.81
N LEU A 258 20.35 39.06 -17.29
CA LEU A 258 21.32 40.11 -17.65
C LEU A 258 22.15 40.58 -16.45
N ARG A 259 21.54 40.71 -15.26
CA ARG A 259 22.25 41.11 -14.04
C ARG A 259 23.27 40.06 -13.58
N GLU A 260 22.92 38.77 -13.67
CA GLU A 260 23.85 37.68 -13.36
C GLU A 260 24.95 37.53 -14.41
N ALA A 261 24.62 37.71 -15.70
CA ALA A 261 25.63 37.71 -16.76
C ALA A 261 26.65 38.86 -16.63
N VAL A 262 26.23 40.03 -16.12
CA VAL A 262 27.12 41.16 -15.85
C VAL A 262 28.00 40.89 -14.62
N LYS A 263 27.47 40.28 -13.55
CA LYS A 263 28.28 39.89 -12.39
C LYS A 263 29.34 38.86 -12.74
N ASN A 264 29.00 37.86 -13.56
CA ASN A 264 29.93 36.81 -13.98
C ASN A 264 30.99 37.28 -15.00
N ARG A 265 30.85 38.49 -15.55
CA ARG A 265 31.89 39.15 -16.36
C ARG A 265 32.76 40.11 -15.56
N ALA A 266 32.34 40.46 -14.35
CA ALA A 266 33.07 41.35 -13.43
C ALA A 266 33.90 40.57 -12.39
N ALA A 267 33.80 39.23 -12.39
CA ALA A 267 34.68 38.30 -11.69
C ALA A 267 35.67 37.66 -12.67
#